data_AF-A0A7S4UMW4-F1
#
_entry.id   AF-A0A7S4UMW4-F1
#
_cell.length_a   1.000
_cell.length_b   1.000
_cell.length_c   1.000
_cell.angle_alpha   90.00
_cell.angle_beta   90.00
_cell.angle_gamma   90.00
#
_symmetry.space_group_name_H-M   'P 1'
#
loop_
_entity.id
_entity.type
_entity.pdbx_description
1 polymer ?
#
loop_
_entity_poly.entity_id
_entity_poly.type
_entity_poly.pdbx_seq_one_letter_code
_entity_poly.pdbx_strand_id
1 'polypeptide(L)'
;RNTQFLAANAPPGGGRSEVTPRLMRHFHLINLPDLSNESMKSIFLSIMTGFLQDFPSEYAGIGEPVVEGTLDVYVEIQKALLPTPSKSHYTFNLRDLAKVIQGILMVDPANIENVDQFLRLWSHECSRVFRDRLISDEDKHWYDEKILAVIETSFKKNWTKDEISDVCFGDFLATKPAPYVEIKDMEKANSVLKDFAEDYTLNLNKPMD
;
A
#
# COMPACT_ATOMS: atom_id res chain seq x y z
N ARG A 1 -22.21 32.97 21.96
CA ARG A 1 -22.01 31.76 21.12
C ARG A 1 -20.52 31.46 21.15
N ASN A 2 -20.13 30.28 21.64
CA ASN A 2 -18.73 29.86 21.71
C ASN A 2 -18.39 29.06 20.46
N THR A 3 -17.52 29.61 19.61
CA THR A 3 -17.05 28.97 18.38
C THR A 3 -15.53 28.89 18.43
N GLN A 4 -14.99 27.71 18.16
CA GLN A 4 -13.55 27.47 18.07
C GLN A 4 -13.19 27.08 16.64
N PHE A 5 -12.00 27.48 16.19
CA PHE A 5 -11.48 27.16 14.87
C PHE A 5 -10.24 26.29 15.00
N LEU A 6 -10.17 25.25 14.17
CA LEU A 6 -8.99 24.40 13.99
C LEU A 6 -8.60 24.45 12.52
N ALA A 7 -7.30 24.59 12.25
CA ALA A 7 -6.75 24.61 10.89
C ALA A 7 -5.45 23.79 10.85
N ALA A 8 -5.16 23.18 9.71
CA ALA A 8 -3.92 22.46 9.45
C ALA A 8 -3.32 22.96 8.12
N ASN A 9 -2.00 23.09 8.07
CA ASN A 9 -1.27 23.38 6.84
C ASN A 9 0.01 22.55 6.81
N ALA A 10 0.45 22.19 5.60
CA ALA A 10 1.76 21.58 5.42
C ALA A 10 2.87 22.64 5.47
N PRO A 11 4.11 22.27 5.82
CA PRO A 11 5.23 23.21 5.84
C PRO A 11 5.40 23.92 4.48
N PRO A 12 5.82 25.21 4.49
CA PRO A 12 6.11 25.93 3.26
C PRO A 12 7.29 25.28 2.52
N GLY A 13 7.22 25.31 1.19
CA GLY A 13 8.18 24.60 0.33
C GLY A 13 7.48 23.69 -0.70
N GLY A 14 8.25 23.20 -1.68
CA GLY A 14 7.71 22.32 -2.74
C GLY A 14 6.54 22.94 -3.53
N GLY A 15 6.54 24.27 -3.70
CA GLY A 15 5.45 25.01 -4.35
C GLY A 15 4.34 25.51 -3.42
N ARG A 16 4.39 25.22 -2.11
CA ARG A 16 3.43 25.71 -1.12
C ARG A 16 3.81 27.10 -0.60
N SER A 17 2.86 28.03 -0.64
CA SER A 17 3.05 29.40 -0.15
C SER A 17 3.05 29.47 1.38
N GLU A 18 3.80 30.44 1.91
CA GLU A 18 3.77 30.75 3.34
C GLU A 18 2.42 31.37 3.75
N VAL A 19 1.99 31.05 4.97
CA VAL A 19 0.78 31.65 5.56
C VAL A 19 1.13 33.04 6.08
N THR A 20 0.27 34.02 5.81
CA THR A 20 0.53 35.39 6.29
C THR A 20 0.59 35.45 7.82
N PRO A 21 1.53 36.23 8.41
CA PRO A 21 1.61 36.42 9.86
C PRO A 21 0.31 36.98 10.48
N ARG A 22 -0.45 37.76 9.69
CA ARG A 22 -1.75 38.32 10.10
C ARG A 22 -2.78 37.23 10.39
N LEU A 23 -2.77 36.13 9.63
CA LEU A 23 -3.65 35.00 9.90
C LEU A 23 -3.10 34.17 11.07
N MET A 24 -1.79 33.88 11.09
CA MET A 24 -1.16 33.05 12.11
C MET A 24 -1.32 33.60 13.53
N ARG A 25 -1.39 34.93 13.74
CA ARG A 25 -1.61 35.52 15.07
C ARG A 25 -2.92 35.11 15.75
N HIS A 26 -3.90 34.62 14.97
CA HIS A 26 -5.20 34.19 15.47
C HIS A 26 -5.21 32.72 15.93
N PHE A 27 -4.11 32.00 15.73
CA PHE A 27 -3.99 30.58 16.04
C PHE A 27 -2.80 30.31 16.97
N HIS A 28 -2.92 29.29 17.80
CA HIS A 28 -1.77 28.65 18.42
C HIS A 28 -1.15 27.67 17.41
N LEU A 29 0.16 27.77 17.19
CA LEU A 29 0.87 26.92 16.24
C LEU A 29 1.42 25.69 16.98
N ILE A 30 1.11 24.51 16.46
CA ILE A 30 1.66 23.23 16.90
C ILE A 30 2.33 22.60 15.69
N ASN A 31 3.63 22.27 15.82
CA ASN A 31 4.37 21.58 14.77
C ASN A 31 4.32 20.08 15.02
N LEU A 32 3.94 19.31 14.00
CA LEU A 32 3.94 17.85 14.04
C LEU A 32 5.15 17.35 13.23
N PRO A 33 6.22 16.86 13.89
CA PRO A 33 7.34 16.26 13.19
C PRO A 33 6.95 14.91 12.57
N ASP A 34 7.78 14.43 11.65
CA ASP A 34 7.63 13.08 11.11
C ASP A 34 7.74 12.03 12.22
N LEU A 35 6.98 10.95 12.07
CA LEU A 35 7.00 9.83 13.02
C LEU A 35 8.34 9.09 12.96
N SER A 36 8.82 8.64 14.13
CA SER A 36 9.98 7.75 14.18
C SER A 36 9.61 6.36 13.65
N ASN A 37 10.62 5.61 13.19
CA ASN A 37 10.45 4.23 12.73
C ASN A 37 9.85 3.33 13.80
N GLU A 38 10.22 3.51 15.06
CA GLU A 38 9.70 2.78 16.21
C GLU A 38 8.22 3.09 16.44
N SER A 39 7.84 4.37 16.29
CA SER A 39 6.45 4.81 16.42
C SER A 39 5.59 4.22 15.31
N MET A 40 6.09 4.26 14.06
CA MET A 40 5.43 3.64 12.91
C MET A 40 5.26 2.13 13.12
N LYS A 41 6.33 1.43 13.52
CA LYS A 41 6.29 -0.01 13.83
C LYS A 41 5.22 -0.29 14.89
N SER A 42 5.21 0.46 15.99
CA SER A 42 4.25 0.25 17.09
C SER A 42 2.79 0.42 16.64
N ILE A 43 2.50 1.47 15.86
CA ILE A 43 1.14 1.74 15.36
C ILE A 43 0.66 0.62 14.45
N PHE A 44 1.44 0.27 13.42
CA PHE A 44 1.02 -0.72 12.44
C PHE A 44 1.06 -2.15 12.97
N LEU A 45 1.98 -2.46 13.89
CA LEU A 45 1.98 -3.74 14.59
C LEU A 45 0.71 -3.92 15.43
N SER A 46 0.27 -2.89 16.15
CA SER A 46 -0.99 -2.99 16.92
C SER A 46 -2.19 -3.29 16.03
N ILE A 47 -2.25 -2.69 14.83
CA ILE A 47 -3.33 -2.94 13.86
C ILE A 47 -3.23 -4.37 13.32
N MET A 48 -2.02 -4.78 12.90
CA MET A 48 -1.78 -6.10 12.33
C MET A 48 -2.03 -7.21 13.34
N THR A 49 -1.58 -7.06 14.58
CA THR A 49 -1.86 -8.01 15.66
C THR A 49 -3.35 -8.13 15.92
N GLY A 50 -4.11 -7.03 15.91
CA GLY A 50 -5.57 -7.07 16.05
C GLY A 50 -6.24 -7.84 14.92
N PHE A 51 -5.81 -7.62 13.68
CA PHE A 51 -6.34 -8.34 12.51
C PHE A 51 -6.02 -9.84 12.52
N LEU A 52 -4.79 -10.20 12.92
CA LEU A 52 -4.35 -11.59 12.97
C LEU A 52 -4.97 -12.41 14.11
N GLN A 53 -5.74 -11.79 15.02
CA GLN A 53 -6.46 -12.53 16.07
C GLN A 53 -7.56 -13.44 15.50
N ASP A 54 -8.14 -13.06 14.36
CA ASP A 54 -9.18 -13.85 13.69
C ASP A 54 -8.59 -14.97 12.82
N PHE A 55 -7.27 -15.01 12.65
CA PHE A 55 -6.55 -16.05 11.91
C PHE A 55 -6.18 -17.23 12.81
N PRO A 56 -5.94 -18.42 12.22
CA PRO A 56 -5.36 -19.56 12.95
C PRO A 56 -4.02 -19.21 13.62
N SER A 57 -3.66 -19.97 14.66
CA SER A 57 -2.45 -19.68 15.48
C SER A 57 -1.13 -19.69 14.70
N GLU A 58 -1.09 -20.31 13.53
CA GLU A 58 0.09 -20.32 12.66
C GLU A 58 0.46 -18.93 12.12
N TYR A 59 -0.49 -17.98 12.08
CA TYR A 59 -0.27 -16.60 11.63
C TYR A 59 0.15 -15.66 12.76
N ALA A 60 0.07 -16.07 14.04
CA ALA A 60 0.33 -15.19 15.18
C ALA A 60 1.75 -14.56 15.18
N GLY A 61 2.72 -15.23 14.56
CA GLY A 61 4.11 -14.76 14.45
C GLY A 61 4.43 -13.94 13.19
N ILE A 62 3.49 -13.79 12.25
CA ILE A 62 3.78 -13.17 10.95
C ILE A 62 3.65 -11.64 10.97
N GLY A 63 2.88 -11.09 11.93
CA GLY A 63 2.54 -9.67 11.95
C GLY A 63 3.74 -8.73 12.13
N GLU A 64 4.68 -9.09 13.01
CA GLU A 64 5.90 -8.30 13.21
C GLU A 64 6.81 -8.31 11.97
N PRO A 65 7.18 -9.47 11.39
CA PRO A 65 7.92 -9.53 10.12
C PRO A 65 7.26 -8.75 8.97
N VAL A 66 5.92 -8.78 8.86
CA VAL A 66 5.18 -8.02 7.82
C VAL A 66 5.34 -6.52 8.01
N VAL A 67 5.14 -6.02 9.23
CA VAL A 67 5.25 -4.59 9.51
C VAL A 67 6.69 -4.10 9.36
N GLU A 68 7.65 -4.84 9.90
CA GLU A 68 9.07 -4.51 9.76
C GLU A 68 9.54 -4.56 8.31
N GLY A 69 9.17 -5.62 7.58
CA GLY A 69 9.50 -5.76 6.17
C GLY A 69 8.92 -4.64 5.32
N THR A 70 7.66 -4.25 5.58
CA THR A 70 7.05 -3.12 4.86
C THR A 70 7.74 -1.79 5.19
N LEU A 71 8.15 -1.60 6.45
CA LEU A 71 8.87 -0.41 6.88
C LEU A 71 10.28 -0.35 6.26
N ASP A 72 10.99 -1.48 6.18
CA ASP A 72 12.30 -1.58 5.53
C ASP A 72 12.21 -1.25 4.04
N VAL A 73 11.24 -1.83 3.32
CA VAL A 73 10.98 -1.49 1.92
C VAL A 73 10.69 0.00 1.76
N TYR A 74 9.82 0.57 2.60
CA TYR A 74 9.47 1.99 2.56
C TYR A 74 10.69 2.90 2.77
N VAL A 75 11.49 2.64 3.80
CA VAL A 75 12.69 3.43 4.12
C VAL A 75 13.72 3.37 3.00
N GLU A 76 13.95 2.19 2.42
CA GLU A 76 14.91 2.04 1.34
C GLU A 76 14.43 2.66 0.03
N ILE A 77 13.14 2.56 -0.29
CA ILE A 77 12.55 3.27 -1.43
C ILE A 77 12.74 4.77 -1.30
N GLN A 78 12.48 5.34 -0.11
CA GLN A 78 12.66 6.77 0.11
C GLN A 78 14.12 7.24 -0.07
N LYS A 79 15.10 6.37 0.22
CA LYS A 79 16.52 6.68 0.03
C LYS A 79 16.96 6.52 -1.42
N ALA A 80 16.56 5.43 -2.07
CA ALA A 80 17.05 5.06 -3.39
C ALA A 80 16.32 5.79 -4.53
N LEU A 81 15.00 6.00 -4.39
CA LEU A 81 14.12 6.47 -5.46
C LEU A 81 13.60 7.88 -5.18
N LEU A 82 14.51 8.84 -5.14
CA LEU A 82 14.19 10.25 -4.91
C LEU A 82 13.43 10.86 -6.10
N PRO A 83 12.51 11.80 -5.83
CA PRO A 83 11.79 12.51 -6.89
C PRO A 83 12.75 13.41 -7.68
N THR A 84 12.86 13.14 -8.98
CA THR A 84 13.61 13.97 -9.94
C THR A 84 12.63 14.67 -10.90
N PRO A 85 13.05 15.68 -11.69
CA PRO A 85 12.16 16.29 -12.68
C PRO A 85 11.53 15.29 -13.67
N SER A 86 12.25 14.22 -14.03
CA SER A 86 11.73 13.14 -14.87
C SER A 86 10.88 12.11 -14.12
N LYS A 87 11.04 11.99 -12.80
CA LYS A 87 10.34 11.04 -11.91
C LYS A 87 9.65 11.77 -10.76
N SER A 88 8.96 12.87 -11.03
CA SER A 88 8.42 13.77 -10.00
C SER A 88 7.30 13.14 -9.16
N HIS A 89 6.66 12.09 -9.68
CA HIS A 89 5.63 11.31 -9.00
C HIS A 89 6.18 10.25 -8.03
N TYR A 90 7.51 10.10 -7.92
CA TYR A 90 8.17 9.22 -6.96
C TYR A 90 8.17 9.87 -5.56
N THR A 91 6.97 10.19 -5.08
CA THR A 91 6.77 10.73 -3.74
C THR A 91 6.18 9.64 -2.86
N PHE A 92 6.95 9.22 -1.86
CA PHE A 92 6.53 8.20 -0.89
C PHE A 92 6.39 8.84 0.49
N ASN A 93 5.28 8.57 1.16
CA ASN A 93 5.00 9.10 2.49
C ASN A 93 4.31 8.05 3.38
N LEU A 94 4.07 8.39 4.64
CA LEU A 94 3.45 7.50 5.63
C LEU A 94 2.11 6.88 5.19
N ARG A 95 1.33 7.58 4.35
CA ARG A 95 0.07 7.05 3.82
C ARG A 95 0.29 5.79 3.00
N ASP A 96 1.45 5.65 2.37
CA ASP A 96 1.76 4.49 1.54
C ASP A 96 1.93 3.24 2.41
N LEU A 97 2.64 3.36 3.54
CA LEU A 97 2.70 2.28 4.53
C LEU A 97 1.29 1.90 5.04
N ALA A 98 0.45 2.91 5.33
CA ALA A 98 -0.94 2.66 5.72
C ALA A 98 -1.78 1.97 4.64
N LYS A 99 -1.56 2.28 3.36
CA LYS A 99 -2.26 1.64 2.24
C LYS A 99 -1.90 0.16 2.09
N VAL A 100 -0.62 -0.20 2.27
CA VAL A 100 -0.21 -1.61 2.23
C VAL A 100 -0.94 -2.38 3.32
N ILE A 101 -0.88 -1.90 4.56
CA ILE A 101 -1.57 -2.55 5.68
C ILE A 101 -3.07 -2.60 5.42
N GLN A 102 -3.70 -1.49 5.01
CA GLN A 102 -5.12 -1.45 4.68
C GLN A 102 -5.50 -2.45 3.57
N GLY A 103 -4.64 -2.65 2.57
CA GLY A 103 -4.86 -3.63 1.52
C GLY A 103 -4.91 -5.06 2.05
N ILE A 104 -3.99 -5.40 2.95
CA ILE A 104 -3.98 -6.70 3.65
C ILE A 104 -5.26 -6.89 4.46
N LEU A 105 -5.73 -5.85 5.16
CA LEU A 105 -6.96 -5.88 5.96
C LEU A 105 -8.24 -6.11 5.14
N MET A 106 -8.19 -6.06 3.81
CA MET A 106 -9.37 -6.32 2.97
C MET A 106 -9.68 -7.81 2.83
N VAL A 107 -8.72 -8.70 3.10
CA VAL A 107 -8.94 -10.15 2.99
C VAL A 107 -9.71 -10.68 4.20
N ASP A 108 -10.59 -11.64 3.95
CA ASP A 108 -11.21 -12.45 5.00
C ASP A 108 -10.26 -13.60 5.38
N PRO A 109 -10.02 -13.90 6.67
CA PRO A 109 -9.25 -15.05 7.11
C PRO A 109 -9.65 -16.37 6.44
N ALA A 110 -10.93 -16.56 6.12
CA ALA A 110 -11.44 -17.77 5.47
C ALA A 110 -10.96 -17.94 4.01
N ASN A 111 -10.46 -16.87 3.38
CA ASN A 111 -9.98 -16.88 1.99
C ASN A 111 -8.46 -17.03 1.88
N ILE A 112 -7.75 -17.17 3.01
CA ILE A 112 -6.31 -17.45 3.05
C ILE A 112 -6.10 -18.90 3.47
N GLU A 113 -5.58 -19.69 2.54
CA GLU A 113 -5.37 -21.14 2.71
C GLU A 113 -4.11 -21.46 3.53
N ASN A 114 -3.06 -20.65 3.39
CA ASN A 114 -1.76 -20.88 4.02
C ASN A 114 -0.92 -19.60 4.13
N VAL A 115 0.16 -19.69 4.92
CA VAL A 115 1.13 -18.59 5.14
C VAL A 115 1.76 -18.10 3.84
N ASP A 116 2.02 -18.96 2.86
CA ASP A 116 2.62 -18.55 1.59
C ASP A 116 1.66 -17.70 0.76
N GLN A 117 0.36 -18.01 0.78
CA GLN A 117 -0.67 -17.16 0.18
C GLN A 117 -0.78 -15.81 0.88
N PHE A 118 -0.67 -15.77 2.21
CA PHE A 118 -0.63 -14.51 2.95
C PHE A 118 0.59 -13.66 2.57
N LEU A 119 1.76 -14.28 2.38
CA LEU A 119 2.96 -13.56 1.92
C LEU A 119 2.81 -13.06 0.48
N ARG A 120 2.11 -13.80 -0.40
CA ARG A 120 1.76 -13.33 -1.75
C ARG A 120 0.81 -12.14 -1.70
N LEU A 121 -0.15 -12.13 -0.77
CA LEU A 121 -1.00 -10.96 -0.52
C LEU A 121 -0.16 -9.75 -0.09
N TRP A 122 0.73 -9.94 0.88
CA TRP A 122 1.61 -8.87 1.35
C TRP A 122 2.52 -8.32 0.22
N SER A 123 3.15 -9.19 -0.57
CA SER A 123 4.01 -8.77 -1.69
C SER A 123 3.22 -8.06 -2.79
N HIS A 124 1.98 -8.51 -3.05
CA HIS A 124 1.06 -7.85 -3.97
C HIS A 124 0.71 -6.43 -3.50
N GLU A 125 0.29 -6.26 -2.23
CA GLU A 125 -0.06 -4.93 -1.71
C GLU A 125 1.15 -3.97 -1.67
N CYS A 126 2.34 -4.48 -1.31
CA CYS A 126 3.57 -3.70 -1.44
C CYS A 126 3.78 -3.25 -2.90
N SER A 127 3.62 -4.15 -3.87
CA SER A 127 3.85 -3.84 -5.28
C SER A 127 2.84 -2.83 -5.82
N ARG A 128 1.56 -3.01 -5.48
CA ARG A 128 0.48 -2.08 -5.84
C ARG A 128 0.72 -0.67 -5.31
N VAL A 129 1.26 -0.54 -4.10
CA VAL A 129 1.51 0.77 -3.49
C VAL A 129 2.80 1.40 -4.01
N PHE A 130 3.86 0.62 -4.15
CA PHE A 130 5.21 1.10 -4.43
C PHE A 130 5.65 0.90 -5.87
N ARG A 131 5.62 -0.36 -6.34
CA ARG A 131 6.15 -0.78 -7.65
C ARG A 131 5.38 -0.22 -8.82
N ASP A 132 4.06 -0.14 -8.73
CA ASP A 132 3.20 0.34 -9.83
C ASP A 132 3.44 1.81 -10.20
N ARG A 133 4.07 2.59 -9.30
CA ARG A 133 4.49 3.97 -9.60
C ARG A 133 5.77 4.04 -10.41
N LEU A 134 6.54 2.96 -10.48
CA LEU A 134 7.85 2.94 -11.10
C LEU A 134 7.72 2.82 -12.62
N ILE A 135 8.44 3.68 -13.34
CA ILE A 135 8.39 3.74 -14.80
C ILE A 135 9.59 3.05 -15.47
N SER A 136 10.75 3.05 -14.81
CA SER A 136 11.97 2.45 -15.34
C SER A 136 12.03 0.96 -15.01
N ASP A 137 12.45 0.15 -15.97
CA ASP A 137 12.70 -1.27 -15.73
C ASP A 137 13.84 -1.49 -14.73
N GLU A 138 14.81 -0.57 -14.67
CA GLU A 138 15.89 -0.59 -13.67
C GLU A 138 15.32 -0.39 -12.24
N ASP A 139 14.45 0.60 -12.05
CA ASP A 139 13.83 0.86 -10.73
C ASP A 139 12.93 -0.30 -10.32
N LYS A 140 12.17 -0.87 -11.28
CA LYS A 140 11.32 -2.06 -11.04
C LYS A 140 12.15 -3.27 -10.66
N HIS A 141 13.28 -3.49 -11.33
CA HIS A 141 14.18 -4.60 -11.03
C HIS A 141 14.79 -4.44 -9.63
N TRP A 142 15.26 -3.24 -9.29
CA TRP A 142 15.75 -2.92 -7.95
C TRP A 142 14.69 -3.18 -6.87
N TYR A 143 13.43 -2.80 -7.13
CA TYR A 143 12.32 -3.08 -6.23
C TYR A 143 12.07 -4.58 -6.06
N ASP A 144 12.06 -5.33 -7.18
CA ASP A 144 11.85 -6.78 -7.17
C ASP A 144 12.92 -7.47 -6.31
N GLU A 145 14.20 -7.08 -6.46
CA GLU A 145 15.30 -7.59 -5.63
C GLU A 145 15.13 -7.21 -4.15
N LYS A 146 14.70 -5.98 -3.85
CA LYS A 146 14.49 -5.53 -2.47
C LYS A 146 13.39 -6.34 -1.78
N ILE A 147 12.27 -6.60 -2.45
CA ILE A 147 11.19 -7.43 -1.89
C ILE A 147 11.66 -8.86 -1.64
N LEU A 148 12.36 -9.48 -2.60
CA LEU A 148 12.88 -10.84 -2.44
C LEU A 148 13.87 -10.92 -1.27
N ALA A 149 14.75 -9.93 -1.10
CA ALA A 149 15.67 -9.86 0.03
C ALA A 149 14.93 -9.75 1.38
N VAL A 150 13.83 -9.00 1.45
CA VAL A 150 13.00 -8.92 2.68
C VAL A 150 12.30 -10.26 2.95
N ILE A 151 11.81 -10.94 1.91
CA ILE A 151 11.20 -12.28 2.02
C ILE A 151 12.21 -13.29 2.58
N GLU A 152 13.44 -13.29 2.05
CA GLU A 152 14.50 -14.19 2.49
C GLU A 152 14.91 -13.89 3.94
N THR A 153 15.13 -12.62 4.29
CA THR A 153 15.64 -12.23 5.62
C THR A 153 14.59 -12.33 6.72
N SER A 154 13.38 -11.82 6.47
CA SER A 154 12.33 -11.69 7.50
C SER A 154 11.49 -12.95 7.63
N PHE A 155 11.26 -13.67 6.52
CA PHE A 155 10.38 -14.83 6.46
C PHE A 155 11.12 -16.15 6.20
N LYS A 156 12.42 -16.11 5.93
CA LYS A 156 13.28 -17.30 5.69
C LYS A 156 12.76 -18.16 4.54
N LYS A 157 12.20 -17.52 3.52
CA LYS A 157 11.65 -18.14 2.31
C LYS A 157 12.54 -17.77 1.13
N ASN A 158 12.95 -18.78 0.37
CA ASN A 158 13.77 -18.60 -0.83
C ASN A 158 12.84 -18.51 -2.05
N TRP A 159 12.16 -17.37 -2.20
CA TRP A 159 11.31 -17.12 -3.37
C TRP A 159 12.15 -16.56 -4.51
N THR A 160 11.69 -16.83 -5.73
CA THR A 160 12.23 -16.25 -6.95
C THR A 160 11.29 -15.15 -7.47
N LYS A 161 11.68 -14.53 -8.58
CA LYS A 161 10.88 -13.50 -9.23
C LYS A 161 9.51 -14.04 -9.68
N ASP A 162 9.41 -15.33 -9.99
CA ASP A 162 8.18 -15.93 -10.51
C ASP A 162 7.09 -16.01 -9.43
N GLU A 163 7.45 -16.17 -8.14
CA GLU A 163 6.47 -16.22 -7.05
C GLU A 163 5.86 -14.85 -6.72
N ILE A 164 6.56 -13.76 -7.04
CA ILE A 164 6.08 -12.39 -6.84
C ILE A 164 5.51 -11.76 -8.13
N SER A 165 5.83 -12.34 -9.28
CA SER A 165 5.30 -11.89 -10.58
C SER A 165 3.89 -12.44 -10.77
N ASP A 166 3.04 -11.66 -11.44
CA ASP A 166 1.65 -12.03 -11.78
C ASP A 166 0.74 -12.36 -10.59
N VAL A 167 1.13 -11.98 -9.37
CA VAL A 167 0.26 -12.07 -8.19
C VAL A 167 -0.75 -10.94 -8.24
N CYS A 168 -2.04 -11.29 -8.25
CA CYS A 168 -3.13 -10.33 -8.29
C CYS A 168 -4.19 -10.67 -7.24
N PHE A 169 -4.58 -9.69 -6.43
CA PHE A 169 -5.72 -9.79 -5.52
C PHE A 169 -6.81 -8.78 -5.92
N GLY A 170 -8.07 -9.16 -5.76
CA GLY A 170 -9.19 -8.33 -6.18
C GLY A 170 -10.54 -8.82 -5.68
N ASP A 171 -11.53 -7.91 -5.71
CA ASP A 171 -12.92 -8.15 -5.33
C ASP A 171 -13.88 -8.06 -6.53
N PHE A 172 -13.38 -7.99 -7.77
CA PHE A 172 -14.23 -7.72 -8.93
C PHE A 172 -14.73 -8.98 -9.67
N LEU A 173 -14.31 -10.18 -9.26
CA LEU A 173 -14.70 -11.44 -9.92
C LEU A 173 -16.09 -11.95 -9.54
N ALA A 174 -16.67 -11.43 -8.46
CA ALA A 174 -17.96 -11.87 -7.94
C ALA A 174 -18.96 -10.70 -7.86
N THR A 175 -20.25 -11.02 -7.82
CA THR A 175 -21.29 -10.01 -7.62
C THR A 175 -21.24 -9.49 -6.17
N LYS A 176 -21.45 -8.18 -5.99
CA LYS A 176 -21.33 -7.53 -4.68
C LYS A 176 -22.35 -8.08 -3.66
N PRO A 177 -21.95 -8.27 -2.39
CA PRO A 177 -20.62 -8.04 -1.82
C PRO A 177 -19.64 -9.13 -2.23
N ALA A 178 -18.52 -8.73 -2.82
CA ALA A 178 -17.54 -9.64 -3.37
C ALA A 178 -16.33 -9.75 -2.42
N PRO A 179 -15.84 -10.98 -2.16
CA PRO A 179 -14.69 -11.16 -1.29
C PRO A 179 -13.41 -10.71 -2.00
N TYR A 180 -12.50 -10.09 -1.25
CA TYR A 180 -11.15 -9.82 -1.73
C TYR A 180 -10.34 -11.12 -1.72
N VAL A 181 -9.94 -11.62 -2.88
CA VAL A 181 -9.31 -12.94 -3.03
C VAL A 181 -8.19 -12.91 -4.05
N GLU A 182 -7.31 -13.92 -3.99
CA GLU A 182 -6.29 -14.13 -5.01
C GLU A 182 -6.93 -14.55 -6.34
N ILE A 183 -6.56 -13.86 -7.41
CA ILE A 183 -7.00 -14.12 -8.77
C ILE A 183 -6.03 -15.13 -9.40
N LYS A 184 -6.40 -16.42 -9.35
CA LYS A 184 -5.60 -17.50 -9.96
C LYS A 184 -5.82 -17.60 -11.49
N ASP A 185 -6.97 -17.16 -11.98
CA ASP A 185 -7.35 -17.21 -13.40
C ASP A 185 -7.47 -15.80 -13.99
N MET A 186 -6.41 -15.38 -14.68
CA MET A 186 -6.32 -14.08 -15.34
C MET A 186 -7.17 -13.99 -16.62
N GLU A 187 -7.50 -15.11 -17.27
CA GLU A 187 -8.38 -15.10 -18.44
C GLU A 187 -9.80 -14.76 -18.04
N LYS A 188 -10.28 -15.40 -16.96
CA LYS A 188 -11.59 -15.08 -16.36
C LYS A 188 -11.63 -13.64 -15.88
N ALA A 189 -10.57 -13.15 -15.24
CA ALA A 189 -10.49 -11.75 -14.81
C ALA A 189 -10.60 -10.78 -15.99
N ASN A 190 -9.88 -11.04 -17.08
CA ASN A 190 -9.96 -10.23 -18.30
C ASN A 190 -11.35 -10.26 -18.94
N SER A 191 -12.03 -11.40 -18.94
CA SER A 191 -13.41 -11.50 -19.44
C SER A 191 -14.35 -10.61 -18.62
N VAL A 192 -14.31 -10.72 -17.30
CA VAL A 192 -15.17 -9.94 -16.39
C VAL A 192 -14.90 -8.43 -16.54
N LEU A 193 -13.63 -8.02 -16.68
CA LEU A 193 -13.28 -6.61 -16.90
C LEU A 193 -13.77 -6.09 -18.25
N LYS A 194 -13.76 -6.91 -19.30
CA LYS A 194 -14.34 -6.56 -20.60
C LYS A 194 -15.85 -6.38 -20.50
N ASP A 195 -16.55 -7.30 -19.83
CA ASP A 195 -17.99 -7.19 -19.60
C ASP A 195 -18.32 -5.88 -18.87
N PHE A 196 -17.55 -5.51 -17.84
CA PHE A 196 -17.71 -4.22 -17.15
C PHE A 196 -17.44 -3.01 -18.05
N ALA A 197 -16.45 -3.08 -18.94
CA ALA A 197 -16.14 -1.99 -19.88
C ALA A 197 -17.23 -1.82 -20.95
N GLU A 198 -17.79 -2.93 -21.42
CA GLU A 198 -18.93 -2.94 -22.35
C GLU A 198 -20.18 -2.36 -21.68
N ASP A 199 -20.51 -2.80 -20.47
CA ASP A 199 -21.62 -2.27 -19.67
C ASP A 199 -21.46 -0.75 -19.42
N TYR A 200 -20.24 -0.30 -19.13
CA TYR A 200 -19.95 1.12 -18.96
C TYR A 200 -20.20 1.91 -20.25
N THR A 201 -19.75 1.38 -21.39
CA THR A 201 -19.93 1.97 -22.72
C THR A 201 -21.41 2.09 -23.07
N LEU A 202 -22.20 1.03 -22.81
CA LEU A 202 -23.64 1.00 -23.03
C LEU A 202 -24.39 2.03 -22.17
N ASN A 203 -23.99 2.18 -20.91
CA ASN A 203 -24.67 3.11 -19.99
C ASN A 203 -24.35 4.59 -20.27
N LEU A 204 -23.16 4.90 -20.79
CA LEU A 204 -22.70 6.28 -20.97
C LEU A 204 -22.65 6.75 -22.42
N ASN A 205 -23.05 5.91 -23.38
CA ASN A 205 -23.04 6.19 -24.82
C ASN A 205 -21.70 6.78 -25.31
N LYS A 206 -20.59 6.35 -24.70
CA LYS A 206 -19.23 6.72 -25.11
C LYS A 206 -18.36 5.47 -25.12
N PRO A 207 -17.79 5.08 -26.28
CA PRO A 207 -16.87 3.98 -26.33
C PRO A 207 -15.61 4.29 -25.50
N MET A 208 -15.17 3.31 -24.71
CA MET A 208 -13.77 3.24 -24.27
C MET A 208 -12.98 2.60 -25.42
N ASP A 209 -12.12 3.38 -26.08
CA ASP A 209 -11.15 2.91 -27.07
C ASP A 209 -10.02 2.10 -26.42
#